data_AF-A0A2C4RDJ1-F1
#
_entry.id   AF-A0A2C4RDJ1-F1
#
_cell.length_a   1.000
_cell.length_b   1.000
_cell.length_c   1.000
_cell.angle_alpha   90.00
_cell.angle_beta   90.00
_cell.angle_gamma   90.00
#
_symmetry.space_group_name_H-M   'P 1'
#
loop_
_entity.id
_entity.type
_entity.pdbx_description
1 polymer ?
#
loop_
_entity_poly.entity_id
_entity_poly.type
_entity_poly.pdbx_seq_one_letter_code
_entity_poly.pdbx_strand_id
1 'polypeptide(L)'
;MLLLLKLIVTLLLVGIIFCFAVMWEKLDTLLTNTIFKNINKIWRTIVFVILTILLELFVIWRFSIFFQTNILESLVMGSLLLLCCVWLIPYFVTLQRNTANAYNHHFGSGVESEKVELFRIRMNPFIIGTIFLSTVSFCFGFFYYLPYFL
;
A
#
# COMPACT_ATOMS: atom_id res chain seq x y z
N MET A 1 -8.12 -23.02 21.40
CA MET A 1 -9.29 -22.29 20.84
C MET A 1 -9.03 -20.79 20.71
N LEU A 2 -8.62 -20.09 21.78
CA LEU A 2 -8.34 -18.64 21.79
C LEU A 2 -7.21 -18.21 20.82
N LEU A 3 -6.16 -19.02 20.68
CA LEU A 3 -5.03 -18.75 19.78
C LEU A 3 -5.41 -18.88 18.30
N LEU A 4 -6.27 -19.85 17.98
CA LEU A 4 -6.81 -20.11 16.65
C LEU A 4 -7.77 -19.00 16.22
N LEU A 5 -8.61 -18.53 17.15
CA LEU A 5 -9.48 -17.37 16.94
C LEU A 5 -8.67 -16.08 16.69
N LYS A 6 -7.62 -15.81 17.50
CA LYS A 6 -6.72 -14.68 17.26
C LYS A 6 -6.11 -14.76 15.86
N LEU A 7 -5.59 -15.92 15.47
CA LEU A 7 -4.95 -16.12 14.17
C LEU A 7 -5.92 -15.87 13.00
N ILE A 8 -7.16 -16.38 13.09
CA ILE A 8 -8.21 -16.15 12.09
C ILE A 8 -8.55 -14.65 11.97
N VAL A 9 -8.72 -13.95 13.10
CA VAL A 9 -9.03 -12.51 13.07
C VAL A 9 -7.85 -11.70 12.54
N THR A 10 -6.61 -12.13 12.81
CA THR A 10 -5.40 -11.51 12.28
C THR A 10 -5.35 -11.64 10.75
N LEU A 11 -5.62 -12.84 10.22
CA LEU A 11 -5.70 -13.09 8.78
C LEU A 11 -6.81 -12.26 8.12
N LEU A 12 -7.98 -12.14 8.76
CA LEU A 12 -9.07 -11.31 8.27
C LEU A 12 -8.69 -9.82 8.23
N LEU A 13 -8.05 -9.31 9.29
CA LEU A 13 -7.58 -7.92 9.35
C LEU A 13 -6.55 -7.62 8.26
N VAL A 14 -5.54 -8.48 8.10
CA VAL A 14 -4.54 -8.35 7.03
C VAL A 14 -5.21 -8.42 5.66
N GLY A 15 -6.19 -9.32 5.47
CA GLY A 15 -6.99 -9.40 4.25
C GLY A 15 -7.75 -8.11 3.96
N ILE A 16 -8.35 -7.47 4.97
CA ILE A 16 -9.05 -6.18 4.83
C ILE A 16 -8.08 -5.07 4.41
N ILE A 17 -6.88 -5.02 4.98
CA ILE A 17 -5.84 -4.06 4.58
C ILE A 17 -5.49 -4.23 3.11
N PHE A 18 -5.33 -5.48 2.68
CA PHE A 18 -5.02 -5.81 1.30
C PHE A 18 -6.16 -5.44 0.34
N CYS A 19 -7.40 -5.79 0.70
CA CYS A 19 -8.59 -5.41 -0.05
C CYS A 19 -8.71 -3.89 -0.17
N PHE A 20 -8.43 -3.15 0.91
CA PHE A 20 -8.48 -1.71 0.91
C PHE A 20 -7.46 -1.10 -0.07
N ALA A 21 -6.22 -1.59 -0.05
CA ALA A 21 -5.18 -1.16 -1.00
C ALA A 21 -5.58 -1.42 -2.47
N VAL A 22 -6.19 -2.57 -2.77
CA VAL A 22 -6.66 -2.91 -4.12
C VAL A 22 -7.89 -2.09 -4.54
N MET A 23 -8.82 -1.84 -3.60
CA MET A 23 -10.04 -1.07 -3.89
C MET A 23 -9.79 0.43 -4.04
N TRP A 24 -8.65 0.92 -3.57
CA TRP A 24 -8.32 2.34 -3.59
C TRP A 24 -8.34 2.96 -4.99
N GLU A 25 -7.79 2.26 -6.00
CA GLU A 25 -7.76 2.78 -7.38
C GLU A 25 -9.17 2.95 -7.97
N LYS A 26 -10.11 2.08 -7.59
CA LYS A 26 -11.52 2.22 -7.97
C LYS A 26 -12.20 3.36 -7.21
N LEU A 27 -11.88 3.55 -5.93
CA LEU A 27 -12.40 4.67 -5.14
C LEU A 27 -11.92 6.02 -5.68
N ASP A 28 -10.64 6.12 -6.06
CA ASP A 28 -10.04 7.33 -6.66
C ASP A 28 -10.78 7.74 -7.95
N THR A 29 -11.02 6.79 -8.85
CA THR A 29 -11.75 7.04 -10.10
C THR A 29 -13.21 7.45 -9.86
N LEU A 30 -13.91 6.81 -8.92
CA LEU A 30 -15.29 7.18 -8.57
C LEU A 30 -15.40 8.59 -7.95
N LEU A 31 -14.52 8.90 -7.00
CA LEU A 31 -14.49 10.19 -6.33
C LEU A 31 -14.11 11.32 -7.30
N THR A 32 -13.17 11.05 -8.21
CA THR A 32 -12.77 11.99 -9.26
C THR A 32 -13.91 12.30 -10.21
N ASN A 33 -14.66 11.30 -10.65
CA ASN A 33 -15.76 11.47 -11.62
C ASN A 33 -17.01 12.12 -11.01
N THR A 34 -17.22 11.95 -9.69
CA THR A 34 -18.43 12.42 -9.01
C THR A 34 -18.21 13.77 -8.32
N ILE A 35 -17.29 13.83 -7.34
CA ILE A 35 -17.17 14.95 -6.41
C ILE A 35 -16.13 15.97 -6.89
N PHE A 36 -15.00 15.48 -7.41
CA PHE A 36 -13.85 16.33 -7.75
C PHE A 36 -13.74 16.68 -9.24
N LYS A 37 -14.86 16.59 -9.98
CA LYS A 37 -14.89 16.78 -11.44
C LYS A 37 -14.39 18.17 -11.88
N ASN A 38 -14.69 19.21 -11.10
CA ASN A 38 -14.34 20.60 -11.39
C ASN A 38 -13.13 21.13 -10.60
N ILE A 39 -12.46 20.29 -9.81
CA ILE A 39 -11.34 20.73 -8.95
C ILE A 39 -10.01 20.57 -9.71
N ASN A 40 -9.11 21.55 -9.54
CA ASN A 40 -7.77 21.50 -10.12
C ASN A 40 -7.03 20.22 -9.71
N LYS A 41 -6.35 19.59 -10.66
CA LYS A 41 -5.61 18.33 -10.49
C LYS A 41 -4.64 18.34 -9.30
N ILE A 42 -3.97 19.46 -9.05
CA ILE A 42 -3.01 19.60 -7.93
C ILE A 42 -3.72 19.49 -6.59
N TRP A 43 -4.75 20.31 -6.37
CA TRP A 43 -5.55 20.31 -5.14
C TRP A 43 -6.23 18.96 -4.90
N ARG A 44 -6.75 18.33 -5.97
CA ARG A 44 -7.32 16.99 -5.90
C ARG A 44 -6.29 15.97 -5.42
N THR A 45 -5.08 16.01 -5.96
CA THR A 45 -3.98 15.10 -5.56
C THR A 45 -3.65 15.27 -4.08
N ILE A 46 -3.53 16.52 -3.59
CA ILE A 46 -3.25 16.80 -2.18
C ILE A 46 -4.36 16.24 -1.27
N VAL A 47 -5.62 16.45 -1.63
CA VAL A 47 -6.77 15.92 -0.86
C VAL A 47 -6.74 14.39 -0.80
N PHE A 48 -6.46 13.72 -1.92
CA PHE A 48 -6.35 12.26 -1.92
C PHE A 48 -5.17 11.73 -1.10
N VAL A 49 -4.02 12.43 -1.11
CA VAL A 49 -2.87 12.07 -0.27
C VAL A 49 -3.25 12.18 1.21
N ILE A 50 -3.87 13.29 1.62
CA ILE A 50 -4.32 13.48 3.01
C ILE A 50 -5.34 12.42 3.41
N LEU A 51 -6.32 12.14 2.55
CA LEU A 51 -7.33 11.12 2.79
C LEU A 51 -6.71 9.72 2.92
N THR A 52 -5.71 9.41 2.10
CA THR A 52 -4.94 8.15 2.18
C THR A 52 -4.30 8.03 3.55
N ILE A 53 -3.54 9.04 3.97
CA ILE A 53 -2.83 9.04 5.26
C ILE A 53 -3.80 8.87 6.43
N LEU A 54 -4.94 9.57 6.41
CA LEU A 54 -5.96 9.45 7.47
C LEU A 54 -6.54 8.04 7.55
N LEU A 55 -6.80 7.40 6.40
CA LEU A 55 -7.36 6.04 6.36
C LEU A 55 -6.33 5.00 6.78
N GLU A 56 -5.08 5.13 6.35
CA GLU A 56 -3.98 4.26 6.79
C GLU A 56 -3.76 4.37 8.31
N LEU A 57 -3.72 5.59 8.85
CA LEU A 57 -3.63 5.82 10.30
C LEU A 57 -4.82 5.21 11.05
N PHE A 58 -6.03 5.35 10.53
CA PHE A 58 -7.23 4.77 11.14
C PHE A 58 -7.13 3.24 11.22
N VAL A 59 -6.70 2.59 10.14
CA VAL A 59 -6.52 1.14 10.07
C VAL A 59 -5.45 0.67 11.04
N ILE A 60 -4.30 1.34 11.10
CA ILE A 60 -3.20 1.06 12.03
C ILE A 60 -3.65 1.22 13.48
N TRP A 61 -4.39 2.29 13.79
CA TRP A 61 -4.90 2.54 15.14
C TRP A 61 -5.90 1.48 15.58
N ARG A 62 -6.81 1.07 14.69
CA ARG A 62 -7.73 -0.04 14.94
C ARG A 62 -7.00 -1.36 15.18
N PHE A 63 -5.92 -1.61 14.44
CA PHE A 63 -5.05 -2.76 14.65
C PHE A 63 -4.40 -2.71 16.04
N SER A 64 -3.84 -1.57 16.44
CA SER A 64 -3.22 -1.38 17.77
C SER A 64 -4.19 -1.67 18.92
N ILE A 65 -5.42 -1.15 18.85
CA ILE A 65 -6.45 -1.42 19.87
C ILE A 65 -6.79 -2.90 19.95
N PHE A 66 -6.90 -3.57 18.81
CA PHE A 66 -7.29 -4.98 18.75
C PHE A 66 -6.21 -5.90 19.32
N PHE A 67 -4.93 -5.63 19.02
CA PHE A 67 -3.81 -6.43 19.51
C PHE A 67 -3.26 -5.98 20.86
N GLN A 68 -3.76 -4.88 21.41
CA GLN A 68 -3.26 -4.24 22.64
C GLN A 68 -1.76 -3.93 22.57
N THR A 69 -1.27 -3.64 21.36
CA THR A 69 0.12 -3.29 21.10
C THR A 69 0.33 -1.80 21.29
N ASN A 70 1.57 -1.40 21.61
CA ASN A 70 1.92 0.01 21.68
C ASN A 70 1.61 0.68 20.34
N ILE A 71 1.01 1.88 20.39
CA ILE A 71 0.60 2.61 19.19
C ILE A 71 1.80 2.94 18.32
N LEU A 72 2.96 3.22 18.92
CA LEU A 72 4.18 3.55 18.18
C LEU A 72 4.71 2.33 17.41
N GLU A 73 4.78 1.16 18.07
CA GLU A 73 5.21 -0.09 17.43
C GLU A 73 4.25 -0.48 16.29
N SER A 74 2.95 -0.30 16.53
CA SER A 74 1.92 -0.56 15.53
C SER A 74 2.02 0.40 14.34
N LEU A 75 2.38 1.67 14.59
CA LEU A 75 2.60 2.67 13.56
C LEU A 75 3.79 2.34 12.67
N VAL A 76 4.93 1.98 13.27
CA VAL A 76 6.14 1.59 12.52
C VAL A 76 5.88 0.31 11.72
N MET A 77 5.33 -0.72 12.35
CA MET A 77 5.15 -2.02 11.69
C MET A 77 4.02 -1.98 10.65
N GLY A 78 2.93 -1.29 10.95
CA GLY A 78 1.78 -1.14 10.05
C GLY A 78 2.14 -0.33 8.81
N SER A 79 2.88 0.77 8.96
CA SER A 79 3.34 1.57 7.82
C SER A 79 4.38 0.81 6.97
N LEU A 80 5.30 0.07 7.60
CA LEU A 80 6.22 -0.83 6.88
C LEU A 80 5.45 -1.85 6.03
N LEU A 81 4.42 -2.47 6.60
CA LEU A 81 3.61 -3.47 5.90
C LEU A 81 2.89 -2.87 4.70
N LEU A 82 2.30 -1.68 4.86
CA LEU A 82 1.64 -0.95 3.77
C LEU A 82 2.64 -0.58 2.65
N LEU A 83 3.83 -0.11 3.02
CA LEU A 83 4.91 0.17 2.07
C LEU A 83 5.31 -1.07 1.28
N CYS A 84 5.43 -2.22 1.95
CA CYS A 84 5.68 -3.49 1.29
C CYS A 84 4.57 -3.83 0.30
N CYS A 85 3.29 -3.69 0.66
CA CYS A 85 2.18 -3.95 -0.26
C CYS A 85 2.25 -3.06 -1.52
N VAL A 86 2.50 -1.77 -1.34
CA VAL A 86 2.59 -0.79 -2.43
C VAL A 86 3.72 -1.10 -3.41
N TRP A 87 4.83 -1.63 -2.92
CA TRP A 87 6.00 -1.93 -3.74
C TRP A 87 5.96 -3.35 -4.34
N LEU A 88 5.60 -4.33 -3.52
CA LEU A 88 5.75 -5.76 -3.83
C LEU A 88 4.67 -6.27 -4.77
N ILE A 89 3.43 -5.78 -4.64
CA ILE A 89 2.32 -6.21 -5.52
C ILE A 89 2.60 -5.82 -6.98
N PRO A 90 2.91 -4.56 -7.31
CA PRO A 90 3.19 -4.18 -8.70
C PRO A 90 4.46 -4.84 -9.24
N TYR A 91 5.44 -5.12 -8.36
CA TYR A 91 6.66 -5.83 -8.74
C TYR A 91 6.35 -7.24 -9.24
N PHE A 92 5.58 -8.03 -8.49
CA PHE A 92 5.21 -9.39 -8.91
C PHE A 92 4.34 -9.41 -10.17
N VAL A 93 3.42 -8.46 -10.31
CA VAL A 93 2.61 -8.32 -11.54
C VAL A 93 3.51 -8.05 -12.75
N THR A 94 4.49 -7.16 -12.61
CA THR A 94 5.44 -6.85 -13.69
C THR A 94 6.32 -8.04 -14.03
N LEU A 95 6.82 -8.74 -13.01
CA LEU A 95 7.62 -9.96 -13.19
C LEU A 95 6.84 -11.05 -13.93
N GLN A 96 5.58 -11.28 -13.57
CA GLN A 96 4.73 -12.27 -14.21
C GLN A 96 4.42 -11.91 -15.67
N ARG A 97 4.17 -10.63 -15.96
CA ARG A 97 3.96 -10.15 -17.33
C ARG A 97 5.23 -10.29 -18.18
N ASN A 98 6.39 -9.95 -17.63
CA ASN A 98 7.66 -10.07 -18.34
C ASN A 98 8.04 -11.53 -18.63
N THR A 99 7.80 -12.44 -17.67
CA THR A 99 8.05 -13.88 -17.87
C THR A 99 7.12 -14.46 -18.94
N ALA A 100 5.84 -14.06 -18.96
CA ALA A 100 4.92 -14.44 -20.02
C ALA A 100 5.34 -13.87 -21.40
N ASN A 101 5.76 -12.61 -21.47
CA ASN A 101 6.22 -11.98 -22.71
C ASN A 101 7.50 -12.63 -23.25
N ALA A 102 8.45 -12.98 -22.37
CA ALA A 102 9.66 -13.70 -22.75
C ALA A 102 9.35 -15.11 -23.26
N TYR A 103 8.44 -15.84 -22.60
CA TYR A 103 8.01 -17.15 -23.04
C TYR A 103 7.34 -17.09 -24.43
N ASN A 104 6.42 -16.14 -24.63
CA ASN A 104 5.76 -15.92 -25.92
C ASN A 104 6.75 -15.51 -27.02
N HIS A 105 7.83 -14.80 -26.67
CA HIS A 105 8.83 -14.40 -27.66
C HIS A 105 9.68 -15.58 -28.14
N HIS A 106 9.96 -16.54 -27.26
CA HIS A 106 10.77 -17.72 -27.57
C HIS A 106 9.97 -18.89 -28.13
N PHE A 107 8.70 -19.05 -27.77
CA PHE A 107 7.88 -20.22 -28.10
C PHE A 107 6.57 -19.91 -28.85
N GLY A 108 6.20 -18.63 -29.03
CA GLY A 108 4.97 -18.22 -29.69
C GLY A 108 5.09 -18.14 -31.22
N SER A 109 4.12 -18.71 -31.94
CA SER A 109 4.07 -18.81 -33.40
C SER A 109 3.74 -17.48 -34.11
N GLY A 110 4.59 -16.46 -33.96
CA GLY A 110 4.49 -15.21 -34.74
C GLY A 110 3.48 -14.18 -34.23
N VAL A 111 3.03 -14.27 -32.97
CA VAL A 111 2.35 -13.15 -32.32
C VAL A 111 3.41 -12.13 -31.92
N GLU A 112 3.27 -10.86 -32.33
CA GLU A 112 4.18 -9.78 -31.94
C GLU A 112 4.31 -9.75 -30.41
N SER A 113 5.42 -10.26 -29.89
CA SER A 113 5.68 -10.24 -28.45
C SER A 113 5.86 -8.80 -27.99
N GLU A 114 5.03 -8.36 -27.04
CA GLU A 114 5.27 -7.11 -26.33
C GLU A 114 6.67 -7.13 -25.70
N LYS A 115 7.41 -6.02 -25.84
CA LYS A 115 8.76 -5.88 -25.28
C LYS A 115 8.73 -6.07 -23.77
N VAL A 116 9.80 -6.65 -23.21
CA VAL A 116 10.02 -6.74 -21.76
C VAL A 116 10.00 -5.33 -21.18
N GLU A 117 9.12 -5.09 -20.21
CA GLU A 117 8.98 -3.77 -19.59
C GLU A 117 9.80 -3.67 -18.31
N LEU A 118 10.44 -2.52 -18.10
CA LEU A 118 11.10 -2.23 -16.83
C LEU A 118 10.07 -1.93 -15.75
N PHE A 119 10.30 -2.43 -14.54
CA PHE A 119 9.46 -2.12 -13.38
C PHE A 119 9.44 -0.61 -13.12
N ARG A 120 8.25 -0.02 -13.21
CA ARG A 120 8.00 1.40 -12.92
C ARG A 120 6.80 1.53 -12.00
N ILE A 121 7.05 2.08 -10.81
CA ILE A 121 5.98 2.39 -9.86
C ILE A 121 5.24 3.62 -10.39
N ARG A 122 3.95 3.45 -10.69
CA ARG A 122 3.08 4.55 -11.11
C ARG A 122 2.71 5.38 -9.88
N MET A 123 3.33 6.55 -9.73
CA MET A 123 3.07 7.46 -8.61
C MET A 123 1.60 7.94 -8.63
N ASN A 124 0.76 7.29 -7.83
CA ASN A 124 -0.61 7.70 -7.49
C ASN A 124 -0.60 8.41 -6.13
N PRO A 125 -1.50 9.38 -5.87
CA PRO A 125 -1.79 9.89 -4.53
C PRO A 125 -1.70 8.86 -3.39
N PHE A 126 -2.18 7.63 -3.59
CA PHE A 126 -2.08 6.54 -2.63
C PHE A 126 -0.63 6.23 -2.25
N ILE A 127 0.18 5.90 -3.26
CA ILE A 127 1.60 5.54 -3.12
C ILE A 127 2.38 6.69 -2.46
N ILE A 128 2.08 7.92 -2.87
CA ILE A 128 2.69 9.13 -2.29
C ILE A 128 2.34 9.23 -0.79
N GLY A 129 1.07 9.03 -0.43
CA GLY A 129 0.60 9.02 0.95
C GLY A 129 1.27 7.94 1.78
N THR A 130 1.31 6.70 1.29
CA THR A 130 1.93 5.57 1.99
C THR A 130 3.43 5.78 2.21
N ILE A 131 4.16 6.25 1.19
CA ILE A 131 5.60 6.56 1.31
C ILE A 131 5.82 7.64 2.37
N PHE A 132 5.02 8.71 2.34
CA PHE A 132 5.10 9.80 3.30
C PHE A 132 4.84 9.30 4.73
N LEU A 133 3.74 8.57 4.94
CA LEU A 133 3.38 8.02 6.25
C LEU A 133 4.48 7.09 6.78
N SER A 134 5.01 6.21 5.92
CA SER A 134 6.09 5.28 6.30
C SER A 134 7.36 6.02 6.71
N THR A 135 7.76 7.03 5.94
CA THR A 135 8.95 7.84 6.24
C THR A 135 8.80 8.53 7.59
N VAL A 136 7.67 9.18 7.83
CA VAL A 136 7.38 9.86 9.10
C VAL A 136 7.35 8.88 10.26
N SER A 137 6.72 7.72 10.07
CA SER A 137 6.62 6.67 11.09
C SER A 137 7.98 6.12 11.50
N PHE A 138 8.88 5.87 10.54
CA PHE A 138 10.25 5.44 10.85
C PHE A 138 11.04 6.51 11.58
N CYS A 139 10.92 7.79 11.18
CA CYS A 139 11.56 8.88 11.90
C CYS A 139 11.12 8.93 13.36
N PHE A 140 9.80 8.87 13.62
CA PHE A 140 9.28 8.85 14.99
C PHE A 140 9.76 7.63 15.79
N GLY A 141 9.72 6.44 15.18
CA GLY A 141 10.25 5.23 15.81
C GLY A 141 11.72 5.38 16.18
N PHE A 142 12.55 5.85 15.24
CA PHE A 142 13.98 6.05 15.46
C PHE A 142 14.25 7.02 16.62
N PHE A 143 13.65 8.22 16.60
CA PHE A 143 13.87 9.21 17.66
C PHE A 143 13.35 8.75 19.03
N TYR A 144 12.27 7.98 19.06
CA TYR A 144 11.74 7.46 20.32
C TYR A 144 12.65 6.39 20.94
N TYR A 145 13.23 5.50 20.13
CA TYR A 145 14.11 4.44 20.62
C TYR A 145 15.56 4.88 20.78
N LEU A 146 15.97 6.00 20.19
CA LEU A 146 17.34 6.53 20.27
C LEU A 146 17.91 6.63 21.70
N PRO A 147 17.16 7.10 22.73
CA PRO A 147 17.66 7.17 24.11
C PRO A 147 18.00 5.81 24.73
N TYR A 148 17.48 4.71 24.19
CA TYR A 148 17.79 3.36 24.68
C TYR A 148 19.11 2.80 24.11
N PHE A 149 19.69 3.48 23.12
CA PHE A 149 20.95 3.11 22.48
C PHE A 149 22.14 4.02 22.86
N LEU A 150 21.88 5.10 23.60
CA LEU A 150 22.87 6.00 24.18
C LEU A 150 23.13 5.65 25.65
#